data_AF-A0A0F9C7E3-F1
#
_entry.id   AF-A0A0F9C7E3-F1
#
_cell.length_a   1.000
_cell.length_b   1.000
_cell.length_c   1.000
_cell.angle_alpha   90.00
_cell.angle_beta   90.00
_cell.angle_gamma   90.00
#
_symmetry.space_group_name_H-M   'P 1'
#
loop_
_entity.id
_entity.type
_entity.pdbx_description
1 polymer ?
#
loop_
_entity_poly.entity_id
_entity_poly.type
_entity_poly.pdbx_seq_one_letter_code
_entity_poly.pdbx_strand_id
1 'polypeptide(L)'
;IQQVNHRVEELDKELFAVVGTSFNVNSPIQITKHMNALGIYSPVKTDKNAQSWGKEALQEFGALPGGIPPALKLIRERKMLTSLKGTFLEVFYETDGVLHGTFNNAGTLTGRCSSSDPNIQNIPALIQGVTEDTKAVQEHQSILSNLIGDAASDFTVVGMTYDADQWDEGDAGMVAARRAIVPRPGYEFLRIDYAQMEMIVFLCYIGNQRLLQQVQDTWARGEMFDYHNLVAFEVWGVKPGDEGFDLIRKKRAKPLNLGLIYGIGIRKMAKNMGSSMDEAKEYKAQYFERIEGAEQFLYRVKDMLEARGYLKNMYGRRYYIEVDKAYIGVNYLDQGSCADFMKERMWLVDTELKKQKLDAYLVLQVHDELVIEVKKDQVEQVASIARSIMEEKVFAVPLRVTIERCAESWLTGEKVVA
;
A
#
# COMPACT_ATOMS: atom_id res chain seq x y z
N ILE A 1 -7.75 -3.73 -22.39
CA ILE A 1 -6.45 -3.62 -23.11
C ILE A 1 -6.51 -2.65 -24.30
N GLN A 2 -7.39 -2.85 -25.28
CA GLN A 2 -7.42 -2.02 -26.52
C GLN A 2 -7.48 -0.50 -26.26
N GLN A 3 -8.40 -0.03 -25.40
CA GLN A 3 -8.49 1.38 -24.99
C GLN A 3 -7.18 1.93 -24.42
N VAL A 4 -6.46 1.12 -23.62
CA VAL A 4 -5.18 1.51 -23.01
C VAL A 4 -4.07 1.63 -24.07
N ASN A 5 -4.02 0.72 -25.05
CA ASN A 5 -3.11 0.86 -26.20
C ASN A 5 -3.41 2.14 -26.98
N HIS A 6 -4.69 2.39 -27.30
CA HIS A 6 -5.12 3.57 -28.04
C HIS A 6 -4.72 4.87 -27.35
N ARG A 7 -5.02 5.02 -26.05
CA ARG A 7 -4.61 6.21 -25.28
C ARG A 7 -3.09 6.36 -25.19
N VAL A 8 -2.33 5.27 -25.07
CA VAL A 8 -0.86 5.33 -25.08
C VAL A 8 -0.33 5.85 -26.42
N GLU A 9 -0.96 5.49 -27.54
CA GLU A 9 -0.61 6.04 -28.87
C GLU A 9 -0.98 7.52 -29.03
N GLU A 10 -2.10 7.97 -28.45
CA GLU A 10 -2.47 9.40 -28.38
C GLU A 10 -1.46 10.19 -27.55
N LEU A 11 -1.16 9.72 -26.34
CA LEU A 11 -0.17 10.34 -25.44
C LEU A 11 1.22 10.41 -26.06
N ASP A 12 1.63 9.39 -26.84
CA ASP A 12 2.89 9.44 -27.58
C ASP A 12 2.85 10.52 -28.69
N LYS A 13 1.72 10.68 -29.42
CA LYS A 13 1.56 11.76 -30.41
C LYS A 13 1.57 13.15 -29.75
N GLU A 14 0.80 13.34 -28.68
CA GLU A 14 0.76 14.58 -27.89
C GLU A 14 2.16 14.95 -27.35
N LEU A 15 2.86 13.97 -26.78
CA LEU A 15 4.20 14.16 -26.24
C LEU A 15 5.21 14.51 -27.33
N PHE A 16 5.18 13.83 -28.48
CA PHE A 16 6.09 14.13 -29.59
C PHE A 16 5.79 15.48 -30.25
N ALA A 17 4.53 15.96 -30.22
CA ALA A 17 4.19 17.31 -30.63
C ALA A 17 4.76 18.37 -29.67
N VAL A 18 4.67 18.15 -28.35
CA VAL A 18 5.25 19.04 -27.32
C VAL A 18 6.79 19.03 -27.35
N VAL A 19 7.41 17.88 -27.64
CA VAL A 19 8.87 17.70 -27.65
C VAL A 19 9.50 18.03 -29.02
N GLY A 20 8.69 18.09 -30.09
CA GLY A 20 9.14 18.35 -31.45
C GLY A 20 9.88 17.18 -32.13
N THR A 21 9.95 16.00 -31.50
CA THR A 21 10.64 14.82 -32.02
C THR A 21 10.19 13.54 -31.30
N SER A 22 10.26 12.39 -32.00
CA SER A 22 9.91 11.08 -31.46
C SER A 22 11.08 10.40 -30.74
N PHE A 23 10.79 9.72 -29.63
CA PHE A 23 11.81 9.01 -28.84
C PHE A 23 11.18 7.87 -28.02
N ASN A 24 12.02 6.97 -27.50
CA ASN A 24 11.58 5.89 -26.63
C ASN A 24 11.26 6.43 -25.22
N VAL A 25 9.98 6.63 -24.94
CA VAL A 25 9.45 7.15 -23.67
C VAL A 25 9.68 6.20 -22.48
N ASN A 26 10.03 4.92 -22.73
CA ASN A 26 10.43 3.99 -21.68
C ASN A 26 11.91 4.16 -21.27
N SER A 27 12.73 4.93 -22.01
CA SER A 27 14.15 5.14 -21.72
C SER A 27 14.40 6.40 -20.89
N PRO A 28 14.87 6.29 -19.62
CA PRO A 28 15.20 7.45 -18.80
C PRO A 28 16.30 8.34 -19.41
N ILE A 29 17.22 7.74 -20.17
CA ILE A 29 18.30 8.46 -20.87
C ILE A 29 17.72 9.34 -21.97
N GLN A 30 16.78 8.81 -22.77
CA GLN A 30 16.14 9.60 -23.82
C GLN A 30 15.23 10.67 -23.23
N ILE A 31 14.40 10.36 -22.22
CA ILE A 31 13.64 11.38 -21.47
C ILE A 31 14.57 12.52 -21.03
N THR A 32 15.69 12.19 -20.38
CA THR A 32 16.66 13.21 -19.91
C THR A 32 17.20 14.06 -21.06
N LYS A 33 17.59 13.44 -22.18
CA LYS A 33 18.09 14.14 -23.36
C LYS A 33 17.06 15.14 -23.91
N HIS A 34 15.80 14.70 -24.05
CA HIS A 34 14.75 15.51 -24.67
C HIS A 34 14.19 16.59 -23.72
N MET A 35 14.04 16.31 -22.42
CA MET A 35 13.65 17.32 -21.44
C MET A 35 14.71 18.43 -21.31
N ASN A 36 16.01 18.06 -21.24
CA ASN A 36 17.10 19.05 -21.22
C ASN A 36 17.11 19.94 -22.47
N ALA A 37 16.78 19.39 -23.65
CA ALA A 37 16.69 20.15 -24.90
C ALA A 37 15.54 21.18 -24.90
N LEU A 38 14.49 20.94 -24.11
CA LEU A 38 13.40 21.89 -23.83
C LEU A 38 13.74 22.87 -22.68
N GLY A 39 14.96 22.83 -22.13
CA GLY A 39 15.34 23.60 -20.95
C GLY A 39 14.75 23.09 -19.62
N ILE A 40 14.12 21.92 -19.63
CA ILE A 40 13.53 21.29 -18.44
C ILE A 40 14.59 20.40 -17.80
N TYR A 41 15.08 20.79 -16.63
CA TYR A 41 16.04 20.03 -15.84
C TYR A 41 15.36 19.48 -14.58
N SER A 42 15.54 18.19 -14.30
CA SER A 42 14.98 17.60 -13.09
C SER A 42 15.66 18.15 -11.82
N PRO A 43 14.89 18.60 -10.81
CA PRO A 43 15.43 18.96 -9.51
C PRO A 43 15.90 17.74 -8.70
N VAL A 44 15.48 16.52 -9.06
CA VAL A 44 15.84 15.28 -8.35
C VAL A 44 16.91 14.51 -9.13
N LYS A 45 17.94 14.09 -8.40
CA LYS A 45 18.99 13.20 -8.91
C LYS A 45 19.05 11.91 -8.12
N THR A 46 19.46 10.86 -8.81
CA THR A 46 19.82 9.56 -8.23
C THR A 46 21.15 9.66 -7.47
N ASP A 47 21.47 8.65 -6.66
CA ASP A 47 22.77 8.56 -5.95
C ASP A 47 23.98 8.54 -6.91
N LYS A 48 23.76 8.11 -8.17
CA LYS A 48 24.75 8.17 -9.26
C LYS A 48 24.79 9.53 -9.98
N ASN A 49 24.21 10.58 -9.38
CA ASN A 49 24.12 11.97 -9.90
C ASN A 49 23.38 12.12 -11.26
N ALA A 50 22.75 11.06 -11.77
CA ALA A 50 21.89 11.12 -12.96
C ALA A 50 20.51 11.69 -12.61
N GLN A 51 19.89 12.46 -13.52
CA GLN A 51 18.55 13.03 -13.32
C GLN A 51 17.48 11.94 -13.17
N SER A 52 16.53 12.16 -12.26
CA SER A 52 15.39 11.28 -12.02
C SER A 52 14.10 11.90 -12.56
N TRP A 53 13.20 11.10 -13.12
CA TRP A 53 11.90 11.53 -13.65
C TRP A 53 10.74 10.73 -13.04
N GLY A 54 10.93 10.22 -11.82
CA GLY A 54 9.94 9.47 -11.07
C GLY A 54 8.98 10.35 -10.26
N LYS A 55 8.14 9.72 -9.43
CA LYS A 55 7.19 10.37 -8.51
C LYS A 55 7.82 11.53 -7.73
N GLU A 56 9.04 11.32 -7.22
CA GLU A 56 9.79 12.33 -6.48
C GLU A 56 10.06 13.59 -7.29
N ALA A 57 10.46 13.47 -8.57
CA ALA A 57 10.73 14.64 -9.41
C ALA A 57 9.45 15.42 -9.71
N LEU A 58 8.35 14.71 -9.96
CA LEU A 58 7.03 15.30 -10.21
C LEU A 58 6.52 16.09 -8.99
N GLN A 59 6.83 15.63 -7.76
CA GLN A 59 6.50 16.36 -6.53
C GLN A 59 7.28 17.67 -6.41
N GLU A 60 8.61 17.64 -6.61
CA GLU A 60 9.42 18.87 -6.58
C GLU A 60 8.97 19.86 -7.67
N PHE A 61 8.70 19.39 -8.91
CA PHE A 61 8.17 20.24 -9.98
C PHE A 61 6.80 20.85 -9.62
N GLY A 62 5.92 20.09 -8.95
CA GLY A 62 4.63 20.60 -8.48
C GLY A 62 4.73 21.73 -7.45
N ALA A 63 5.82 21.78 -6.69
CA ALA A 63 6.08 22.83 -5.71
C ALA A 63 6.73 24.11 -6.32
N LEU A 64 7.14 24.07 -7.60
CA LEU A 64 7.70 25.25 -8.28
C LEU A 64 6.58 26.13 -8.85
N PRO A 65 6.79 27.46 -8.99
CA PRO A 65 5.79 28.37 -9.54
C PRO A 65 5.29 28.04 -10.96
N GLY A 66 6.08 27.28 -11.74
CA GLY A 66 5.67 26.79 -13.08
C GLY A 66 4.90 25.48 -13.07
N GLY A 67 4.76 24.83 -11.91
CA GLY A 67 4.11 23.52 -11.75
C GLY A 67 4.79 22.39 -12.53
N ILE A 68 4.08 21.28 -12.69
CA ILE A 68 4.55 20.11 -13.45
C ILE A 68 4.51 20.44 -14.96
N PRO A 69 5.64 20.38 -15.69
CA PRO A 69 5.69 20.62 -17.13
C PRO A 69 4.74 19.70 -17.92
N PRO A 70 4.07 20.19 -18.99
CA PRO A 70 3.10 19.40 -19.76
C PRO A 70 3.64 18.04 -20.24
N ALA A 71 4.86 18.01 -20.80
CA ALA A 71 5.51 16.77 -21.23
C ALA A 71 5.67 15.74 -20.10
N LEU A 72 5.90 16.18 -18.85
CA LEU A 72 6.01 15.28 -17.70
C LEU A 72 4.65 14.76 -17.22
N LYS A 73 3.56 15.52 -17.43
CA LYS A 73 2.19 15.03 -17.19
C LYS A 73 1.87 13.87 -18.16
N LEU A 74 2.11 14.06 -19.46
CA LEU A 74 1.92 13.04 -20.50
C LEU A 74 2.77 11.78 -20.24
N ILE A 75 4.07 11.94 -19.93
CA ILE A 75 4.95 10.81 -19.58
C ILE A 75 4.45 10.05 -18.33
N ARG A 76 3.90 10.75 -17.34
CA ARG A 76 3.35 10.14 -16.12
C ARG A 76 2.11 9.31 -16.42
N GLU A 77 1.13 9.90 -17.12
CA GLU A 77 -0.12 9.25 -17.51
C GLU A 77 0.16 7.99 -18.35
N ARG A 78 1.03 8.13 -19.36
CA ARG A 78 1.48 7.01 -20.20
C ARG A 78 2.11 5.90 -19.37
N LYS A 79 3.02 6.23 -18.43
CA LYS A 79 3.64 5.22 -17.55
C LYS A 79 2.60 4.51 -16.68
N MET A 80 1.64 5.25 -16.13
CA MET A 80 0.55 4.67 -15.35
C MET A 80 -0.27 3.69 -16.19
N LEU A 81 -0.67 4.09 -17.40
CA LEU A 81 -1.40 3.23 -18.35
C LEU A 81 -0.61 1.99 -18.77
N THR A 82 0.69 2.11 -19.04
CA THR A 82 1.53 0.94 -19.36
C THR A 82 1.70 -0.01 -18.17
N SER A 83 1.72 0.51 -16.93
CA SER A 83 1.72 -0.33 -15.72
C SER A 83 0.36 -0.97 -15.47
N LEU A 84 -0.75 -0.23 -15.65
CA LEU A 84 -2.11 -0.78 -15.60
C LEU A 84 -2.24 -1.97 -16.57
N LYS A 85 -1.77 -1.79 -17.80
CA LYS A 85 -1.75 -2.83 -18.83
C LYS A 85 -0.90 -4.04 -18.41
N GLY A 86 0.41 -3.87 -18.23
CA GLY A 86 1.33 -4.99 -18.08
C GLY A 86 1.33 -5.64 -16.70
N THR A 87 1.02 -4.88 -15.64
CA THR A 87 0.97 -5.44 -14.27
C THR A 87 -0.38 -6.09 -13.96
N PHE A 88 -1.46 -5.70 -14.66
CA PHE A 88 -2.81 -6.19 -14.37
C PHE A 88 -3.55 -6.69 -15.61
N LEU A 89 -3.86 -5.83 -16.60
CA LEU A 89 -4.79 -6.23 -17.68
C LEU A 89 -4.28 -7.41 -18.53
N GLU A 90 -2.99 -7.46 -18.84
CA GLU A 90 -2.38 -8.58 -19.58
C GLU A 90 -2.37 -9.86 -18.73
N VAL A 91 -2.09 -9.73 -17.42
CA VAL A 91 -2.17 -10.82 -16.43
C VAL A 91 -3.56 -11.47 -16.37
N PHE A 92 -4.64 -10.69 -16.48
CA PHE A 92 -6.00 -11.24 -16.51
C PHE A 92 -6.38 -11.86 -17.88
N TYR A 93 -5.82 -11.36 -18.98
CA TYR A 93 -6.26 -11.71 -20.34
C TYR A 93 -5.83 -13.11 -20.80
N GLU A 94 -4.74 -13.65 -20.26
CA GLU A 94 -4.18 -14.94 -20.67
C GLU A 94 -4.68 -16.13 -19.83
N THR A 95 -5.72 -15.95 -19.01
CA THR A 95 -6.25 -17.00 -18.12
C THR A 95 -7.58 -17.59 -18.58
N ASP A 96 -7.93 -18.75 -18.02
CA ASP A 96 -9.20 -19.46 -18.23
C ASP A 96 -10.39 -18.85 -17.45
N GLY A 97 -10.22 -17.64 -16.93
CA GLY A 97 -11.13 -16.96 -16.01
C GLY A 97 -10.71 -17.05 -14.54
N VAL A 98 -9.66 -17.81 -14.20
CA VAL A 98 -9.12 -17.91 -12.84
C VAL A 98 -7.65 -17.46 -12.78
N LEU A 99 -7.31 -16.62 -11.80
CA LEU A 99 -5.91 -16.25 -11.54
C LEU A 99 -5.24 -17.25 -10.60
N HIS A 100 -4.20 -17.93 -11.09
CA HIS A 100 -3.39 -18.88 -10.31
C HIS A 100 -1.98 -18.33 -10.06
N GLY A 101 -1.79 -17.52 -9.01
CA GLY A 101 -0.47 -17.02 -8.63
C GLY A 101 0.35 -18.05 -7.83
N THR A 102 1.65 -18.12 -8.10
CA THR A 102 2.62 -18.98 -7.41
C THR A 102 3.16 -18.30 -6.16
N PHE A 103 2.91 -18.87 -4.97
CA PHE A 103 3.42 -18.35 -3.70
C PHE A 103 4.82 -18.90 -3.33
N ASN A 104 5.74 -17.97 -3.06
CA ASN A 104 7.13 -18.22 -2.72
C ASN A 104 7.38 -17.94 -1.23
N ASN A 105 7.30 -18.99 -0.40
CA ASN A 105 7.40 -18.87 1.06
C ASN A 105 8.80 -18.55 1.62
N ALA A 106 9.84 -18.72 0.80
CA ALA A 106 11.26 -18.53 1.16
C ALA A 106 11.95 -17.41 0.35
N GLY A 107 11.21 -16.62 -0.42
CA GLY A 107 11.78 -15.64 -1.37
C GLY A 107 12.26 -14.32 -0.76
N THR A 108 11.84 -13.98 0.47
CA THR A 108 12.19 -12.70 1.11
C THR A 108 13.00 -12.90 2.38
N LEU A 109 13.96 -11.99 2.63
CA LEU A 109 14.76 -12.02 3.86
C LEU A 109 13.89 -11.92 5.10
N THR A 110 12.90 -11.01 5.11
CA THR A 110 11.94 -10.80 6.20
C THR A 110 10.95 -11.97 6.40
N GLY A 111 11.04 -13.05 5.61
CA GLY A 111 10.18 -14.21 5.77
C GLY A 111 8.75 -14.02 5.27
N ARG A 112 8.38 -12.85 4.73
CA ARG A 112 7.10 -12.64 4.02
C ARG A 112 6.98 -13.58 2.82
N CYS A 113 5.78 -14.12 2.61
CA CYS A 113 5.43 -14.76 1.35
C CYS A 113 5.45 -13.71 0.22
N SER A 114 6.03 -14.05 -0.92
CA SER A 114 5.89 -13.30 -2.17
C SER A 114 5.08 -14.11 -3.18
N SER A 115 4.51 -13.45 -4.20
CA SER A 115 3.81 -14.13 -5.31
C SER A 115 4.43 -13.79 -6.67
N SER A 116 4.38 -14.73 -7.59
CA SER A 116 4.80 -14.55 -9.00
C SER A 116 3.85 -15.30 -9.93
N ASP A 117 3.90 -14.94 -11.22
CA ASP A 117 3.26 -15.71 -12.30
C ASP A 117 1.75 -16.02 -12.11
N PRO A 118 0.89 -15.04 -11.79
CA PRO A 118 1.16 -13.61 -11.58
C PRO A 118 1.37 -13.21 -10.11
N ASN A 119 1.92 -12.01 -9.88
CA ASN A 119 2.04 -11.44 -8.53
C ASN A 119 0.69 -10.86 -8.06
N ILE A 120 -0.16 -11.73 -7.54
CA ILE A 120 -1.51 -11.41 -7.05
C ILE A 120 -1.51 -10.52 -5.80
N GLN A 121 -0.44 -10.53 -5.01
CA GLN A 121 -0.30 -9.65 -3.84
C GLN A 121 -0.18 -8.17 -4.23
N ASN A 122 0.41 -7.88 -5.38
CA ASN A 122 0.57 -6.52 -5.89
C ASN A 122 -0.68 -5.98 -6.60
N ILE A 123 -1.82 -6.69 -6.60
CA ILE A 123 -3.07 -6.20 -7.19
C ILE A 123 -3.65 -5.09 -6.31
N PRO A 124 -3.62 -3.83 -6.77
CA PRO A 124 -4.06 -2.68 -5.98
C PRO A 124 -5.58 -2.66 -5.90
N ALA A 125 -6.11 -2.25 -4.75
CA ALA A 125 -7.55 -2.04 -4.57
C ALA A 125 -8.09 -1.06 -5.61
N LEU A 126 -7.44 0.10 -5.74
CA LEU A 126 -7.78 1.13 -6.71
C LEU A 126 -6.58 1.39 -7.63
N ILE A 127 -6.77 1.35 -8.94
CA ILE A 127 -5.84 1.94 -9.91
C ILE A 127 -6.42 3.28 -10.30
N GLN A 128 -5.60 4.32 -10.20
CA GLN A 128 -5.96 5.65 -10.67
C GLN A 128 -6.35 5.61 -12.15
N GLY A 129 -7.36 6.39 -12.53
CA GLY A 129 -7.73 6.63 -13.92
C GLY A 129 -8.40 7.98 -14.12
N VAL A 130 -8.14 8.61 -15.27
CA VAL A 130 -9.17 8.85 -16.29
C VAL A 130 -10.51 9.51 -15.81
N THR A 131 -10.49 10.81 -15.46
CA THR A 131 -11.60 11.80 -15.66
C THR A 131 -10.99 13.15 -16.08
N GLU A 132 -11.39 13.97 -17.07
CA GLU A 132 -12.49 13.98 -18.06
C GLU A 132 -12.06 14.77 -19.34
N ASP A 133 -12.62 14.48 -20.54
CA ASP A 133 -12.66 15.40 -21.72
C ASP A 133 -14.01 15.22 -22.45
N THR A 134 -14.86 16.23 -22.32
CA THR A 134 -16.31 16.16 -22.58
C THR A 134 -16.69 15.99 -24.05
N LYS A 135 -15.79 16.25 -25.01
CA LYS A 135 -16.09 16.09 -26.44
C LYS A 135 -16.09 14.63 -26.90
N ALA A 136 -15.05 13.88 -26.55
CA ALA A 136 -14.92 12.49 -26.98
C ALA A 136 -16.03 11.60 -26.38
N VAL A 137 -16.47 11.92 -25.16
CA VAL A 137 -17.59 11.26 -24.48
C VAL A 137 -18.88 11.39 -25.30
N GLN A 138 -19.25 12.59 -25.76
CA GLN A 138 -20.49 12.81 -26.49
C GLN A 138 -20.54 12.07 -27.84
N GLU A 139 -19.44 12.02 -28.58
CA GLU A 139 -19.36 11.27 -29.84
C GLU A 139 -19.47 9.75 -29.62
N HIS A 140 -18.80 9.21 -28.58
CA HIS A 140 -18.85 7.77 -28.31
C HIS A 140 -20.16 7.31 -27.65
N GLN A 141 -20.80 8.13 -26.80
CA GLN A 141 -22.12 7.84 -26.23
C GLN A 141 -23.20 7.83 -27.34
N SER A 142 -23.06 8.68 -28.36
CA SER A 142 -23.87 8.65 -29.58
C SER A 142 -23.68 7.34 -30.37
N ILE A 143 -22.43 6.92 -30.57
CA ILE A 143 -22.11 5.66 -31.27
C ILE A 143 -22.68 4.44 -30.52
N LEU A 144 -22.52 4.38 -29.20
CA LEU A 144 -23.06 3.29 -28.36
C LEU A 144 -24.59 3.24 -28.39
N SER A 145 -25.27 4.38 -28.22
CA SER A 145 -26.74 4.47 -28.34
C SER A 145 -27.25 3.94 -29.68
N ASN A 146 -26.54 4.22 -30.78
CA ASN A 146 -26.87 3.72 -32.12
C ASN A 146 -26.58 2.21 -32.33
N LEU A 147 -25.77 1.59 -31.47
CA LEU A 147 -25.32 0.19 -31.60
C LEU A 147 -26.09 -0.80 -30.71
N ILE A 148 -26.46 -0.38 -29.49
CA ILE A 148 -27.09 -1.27 -28.49
C ILE A 148 -28.40 -0.70 -27.88
N GLY A 149 -28.86 0.46 -28.34
CA GLY A 149 -30.16 1.03 -27.93
C GLY A 149 -30.24 1.31 -26.42
N ASP A 150 -31.38 0.98 -25.81
CA ASP A 150 -31.66 1.26 -24.40
C ASP A 150 -30.64 0.67 -23.42
N ALA A 151 -29.95 -0.42 -23.79
CA ALA A 151 -28.87 -1.00 -22.97
C ALA A 151 -27.64 -0.08 -22.84
N ALA A 152 -27.55 1.01 -23.60
CA ALA A 152 -26.48 2.01 -23.48
C ALA A 152 -26.57 2.85 -22.17
N SER A 153 -27.71 2.86 -21.46
CA SER A 153 -27.85 3.58 -20.19
C SER A 153 -26.95 3.03 -19.07
N ASP A 154 -26.57 1.75 -19.18
CA ASP A 154 -25.80 1.04 -18.16
C ASP A 154 -24.28 1.22 -18.34
N PHE A 155 -23.85 1.98 -19.35
CA PHE A 155 -22.44 2.19 -19.71
C PHE A 155 -22.07 3.68 -19.78
N THR A 156 -21.16 4.12 -18.92
CA THR A 156 -20.61 5.50 -18.91
C THR A 156 -19.26 5.54 -19.64
N VAL A 157 -19.08 6.50 -20.57
CA VAL A 157 -17.79 6.81 -21.23
C VAL A 157 -17.16 8.06 -20.59
N VAL A 158 -15.83 8.08 -20.37
CA VAL A 158 -15.12 9.12 -19.58
C VAL A 158 -13.67 9.40 -20.10
N GLY A 159 -13.22 10.67 -20.08
CA GLY A 159 -11.89 11.18 -20.52
C GLY A 159 -10.83 11.41 -19.40
N MET A 160 -9.85 12.35 -19.47
CA MET A 160 -8.63 12.35 -18.59
C MET A 160 -8.04 13.70 -18.08
N THR A 161 -7.74 13.80 -16.76
CA THR A 161 -7.05 14.88 -16.01
C THR A 161 -6.48 14.38 -14.65
N TYR A 162 -5.82 15.24 -13.84
CA TYR A 162 -5.20 14.89 -12.54
C TYR A 162 -5.13 16.07 -11.56
N ASP A 163 -5.55 15.85 -10.31
CA ASP A 163 -5.12 16.60 -9.12
C ASP A 163 -4.54 15.64 -8.05
N ALA A 164 -3.60 16.11 -7.23
CA ALA A 164 -2.84 15.32 -6.26
C ALA A 164 -3.46 15.32 -4.84
N ASP A 165 -4.19 16.38 -4.49
CA ASP A 165 -4.50 16.70 -3.09
C ASP A 165 -5.99 16.58 -2.74
N GLN A 166 -6.86 16.27 -3.71
CA GLN A 166 -8.23 15.83 -3.45
C GLN A 166 -8.37 14.34 -3.78
N TRP A 167 -8.74 13.56 -2.78
CA TRP A 167 -9.01 12.12 -2.86
C TRP A 167 -10.42 11.92 -2.34
N ASP A 168 -11.31 11.42 -3.20
CA ASP A 168 -12.69 11.09 -2.91
C ASP A 168 -12.92 9.60 -3.25
N GLU A 169 -13.69 8.91 -2.41
CA GLU A 169 -14.05 7.51 -2.60
C GLU A 169 -15.17 7.32 -3.65
N GLY A 170 -15.85 8.41 -4.05
CA GLY A 170 -16.88 8.42 -5.08
C GLY A 170 -16.41 8.67 -6.53
N ASP A 171 -15.10 8.82 -6.78
CA ASP A 171 -14.59 9.29 -8.07
C ASP A 171 -14.68 8.22 -9.18
N ALA A 172 -15.49 8.50 -10.21
CA ALA A 172 -15.88 7.56 -11.26
C ALA A 172 -14.75 7.20 -12.26
N GLY A 173 -13.57 7.82 -12.17
CA GLY A 173 -12.42 7.51 -13.04
C GLY A 173 -11.60 6.27 -12.66
N MET A 174 -11.84 5.68 -11.49
CA MET A 174 -10.94 4.67 -10.92
C MET A 174 -11.13 3.27 -11.54
N VAL A 175 -10.07 2.71 -12.13
CA VAL A 175 -10.04 1.30 -12.55
C VAL A 175 -9.70 0.43 -11.34
N ALA A 176 -10.72 0.02 -10.60
CA ALA A 176 -10.53 -0.84 -9.43
C ALA A 176 -10.29 -2.31 -9.84
N ALA A 177 -9.02 -2.71 -10.00
CA ALA A 177 -8.67 -4.06 -10.47
C ALA A 177 -9.22 -5.20 -9.58
N ARG A 178 -9.32 -4.98 -8.25
CA ARG A 178 -9.95 -5.95 -7.33
C ARG A 178 -11.45 -6.16 -7.60
N ARG A 179 -12.13 -5.26 -8.33
CA ARG A 179 -13.54 -5.41 -8.72
C ARG A 179 -13.76 -6.51 -9.75
N ALA A 180 -12.74 -6.79 -10.58
CA ALA A 180 -12.77 -7.86 -11.57
C ALA A 180 -12.54 -9.27 -10.96
N ILE A 181 -12.12 -9.33 -9.70
CA ILE A 181 -11.91 -10.59 -8.96
C ILE A 181 -13.17 -10.86 -8.16
N VAL A 182 -13.95 -11.85 -8.58
CA VAL A 182 -15.26 -12.20 -8.03
C VAL A 182 -15.22 -13.60 -7.40
N PRO A 183 -16.01 -13.86 -6.35
CA PRO A 183 -16.13 -15.19 -5.76
C PRO A 183 -16.92 -16.14 -6.67
N ARG A 184 -16.77 -17.45 -6.48
CA ARG A 184 -17.57 -18.48 -7.17
C ARG A 184 -19.07 -18.29 -6.91
N PRO A 185 -19.96 -18.68 -7.84
CA PRO A 185 -21.40 -18.67 -7.60
C PRO A 185 -21.79 -19.43 -6.33
N GLY A 186 -22.50 -18.77 -5.41
CA GLY A 186 -22.88 -19.31 -4.10
C GLY A 186 -21.85 -19.08 -2.97
N TYR A 187 -20.70 -18.49 -3.30
CA TYR A 187 -19.65 -18.08 -2.36
C TYR A 187 -19.54 -16.56 -2.27
N GLU A 188 -18.78 -16.09 -1.30
CA GLU A 188 -18.39 -14.71 -1.05
C GLU A 188 -16.94 -14.69 -0.56
N PHE A 189 -16.24 -13.55 -0.69
CA PHE A 189 -14.95 -13.39 -0.02
C PHE A 189 -15.16 -12.83 1.39
N LEU A 190 -14.32 -13.27 2.32
CA LEU A 190 -14.17 -12.70 3.64
C LEU A 190 -12.75 -12.14 3.73
N ARG A 191 -12.63 -10.81 3.75
CA ARG A 191 -11.35 -10.13 4.01
C ARG A 191 -11.15 -10.00 5.51
N ILE A 192 -9.96 -10.32 5.98
CA ILE A 192 -9.57 -10.23 7.38
C ILE A 192 -8.22 -9.54 7.45
N ASP A 193 -8.22 -8.27 7.87
CA ASP A 193 -7.04 -7.41 7.88
C ASP A 193 -6.67 -7.01 9.31
N TYR A 194 -5.37 -7.05 9.63
CA TYR A 194 -4.87 -6.67 10.95
C TYR A 194 -4.74 -5.17 11.09
N ALA A 195 -5.35 -4.61 12.13
CA ALA A 195 -5.26 -3.20 12.44
C ALA A 195 -3.83 -2.81 12.88
N GLN A 196 -3.06 -2.25 11.94
CA GLN A 196 -1.73 -1.69 12.16
C GLN A 196 -0.69 -2.69 12.71
N MET A 197 -0.68 -3.94 12.21
CA MET A 197 0.14 -5.04 12.76
C MET A 197 1.59 -4.64 13.09
N GLU A 198 2.33 -4.08 12.13
CA GLU A 198 3.72 -3.64 12.34
C GLU A 198 3.86 -2.61 13.49
N MET A 199 2.92 -1.67 13.64
CA MET A 199 3.02 -0.64 14.69
C MET A 199 2.83 -1.24 16.09
N ILE A 200 1.96 -2.25 16.22
CA ILE A 200 1.68 -2.92 17.50
C ILE A 200 2.79 -3.93 17.85
N VAL A 201 3.35 -4.63 16.86
CA VAL A 201 4.51 -5.52 17.05
C VAL A 201 5.77 -4.70 17.39
N PHE A 202 5.99 -3.55 16.74
CA PHE A 202 7.00 -2.58 17.15
C PHE A 202 6.81 -2.12 18.60
N LEU A 203 5.56 -1.82 19.02
CA LEU A 203 5.27 -1.46 20.41
C LEU A 203 5.65 -2.59 21.39
N CYS A 204 5.45 -3.85 21.02
CA CYS A 204 5.91 -5.01 21.80
C CYS A 204 7.44 -5.11 21.86
N TYR A 205 8.15 -4.69 20.81
CA TYR A 205 9.62 -4.66 20.78
C TYR A 205 10.25 -3.55 21.62
N ILE A 206 9.62 -2.36 21.69
CA ILE A 206 10.12 -1.27 22.54
C ILE A 206 9.88 -1.58 24.02
N GLY A 207 8.77 -2.28 24.34
CA GLY A 207 8.45 -2.77 25.68
C GLY A 207 7.78 -1.75 26.61
N ASN A 208 7.24 -0.67 26.04
CA ASN A 208 6.65 0.45 26.79
C ASN A 208 5.35 0.03 27.49
N GLN A 209 5.39 -0.17 28.81
CA GLN A 209 4.26 -0.70 29.57
C GLN A 209 3.05 0.25 29.59
N ARG A 210 3.27 1.58 29.63
CA ARG A 210 2.19 2.59 29.56
C ARG A 210 1.38 2.44 28.28
N LEU A 211 2.06 2.38 27.14
CA LEU A 211 1.42 2.30 25.83
C LEU A 211 0.82 0.90 25.59
N LEU A 212 1.48 -0.17 26.03
CA LEU A 212 0.91 -1.53 25.94
C LEU A 212 -0.39 -1.66 26.76
N GLN A 213 -0.45 -1.04 27.94
CA GLN A 213 -1.69 -0.97 28.73
C GLN A 213 -2.76 -0.13 28.02
N GLN A 214 -2.41 1.06 27.51
CA GLN A 214 -3.34 1.91 26.76
C GLN A 214 -3.96 1.18 25.56
N VAL A 215 -3.17 0.37 24.84
CA VAL A 215 -3.64 -0.49 23.76
C VAL A 215 -4.67 -1.52 24.25
N GLN A 216 -4.35 -2.25 25.34
CA GLN A 216 -5.28 -3.21 25.95
C GLN A 216 -6.59 -2.55 26.41
N ASP A 217 -6.50 -1.39 27.08
CA ASP A 217 -7.66 -0.66 27.60
C ASP A 217 -8.57 -0.16 26.46
N THR A 218 -7.97 0.27 25.35
CA THR A 218 -8.68 0.72 24.14
C THR A 218 -9.46 -0.45 23.52
N TRP A 219 -8.81 -1.59 23.36
CA TRP A 219 -9.47 -2.80 22.86
C TRP A 219 -10.49 -3.42 23.82
N ALA A 220 -10.37 -3.18 25.13
CA ALA A 220 -11.36 -3.60 26.12
C ALA A 220 -12.65 -2.76 26.05
N ARG A 221 -12.56 -1.51 25.56
CA ARG A 221 -13.73 -0.66 25.25
C ARG A 221 -14.34 -0.95 23.87
N GLY A 222 -13.78 -1.87 23.09
CA GLY A 222 -14.19 -2.13 21.70
C GLY A 222 -13.74 -1.04 20.72
N GLU A 223 -12.85 -0.14 21.15
CA GLU A 223 -12.27 0.91 20.31
C GLU A 223 -11.04 0.38 19.56
N MET A 224 -10.71 1.02 18.43
CA MET A 224 -9.47 0.72 17.71
C MET A 224 -8.35 1.66 18.15
N PHE A 225 -7.22 1.09 18.57
CA PHE A 225 -6.01 1.86 18.84
C PHE A 225 -5.34 2.28 17.53
N ASP A 226 -4.87 3.53 17.45
CA ASP A 226 -4.18 4.07 16.30
C ASP A 226 -2.84 4.71 16.70
N TYR A 227 -1.74 4.06 16.31
CA TYR A 227 -0.37 4.48 16.61
C TYR A 227 0.04 5.75 15.83
N HIS A 228 -0.62 6.07 14.71
CA HIS A 228 -0.43 7.35 14.03
C HIS A 228 -1.14 8.49 14.76
N ASN A 229 -2.29 8.22 15.42
CA ASN A 229 -2.95 9.20 16.29
C ASN A 229 -2.10 9.48 17.54
N LEU A 230 -1.55 8.42 18.16
CA LEU A 230 -0.61 8.57 19.28
C LEU A 230 0.54 9.50 18.91
N VAL A 231 1.20 9.28 17.76
CA VAL A 231 2.38 10.07 17.38
C VAL A 231 2.01 11.49 16.93
N ALA A 232 0.85 11.69 16.31
CA ALA A 232 0.33 13.02 16.04
C ALA A 232 0.15 13.83 17.35
N PHE A 233 -0.33 13.19 18.41
CA PHE A 233 -0.48 13.79 19.73
C PHE A 233 0.85 13.99 20.45
N GLU A 234 1.70 12.97 20.57
CA GLU A 234 2.95 13.03 21.35
C GLU A 234 3.99 14.00 20.73
N VAL A 235 4.01 14.17 19.39
CA VAL A 235 4.98 15.04 18.70
C VAL A 235 4.41 16.42 18.33
N TRP A 236 3.14 16.52 17.94
CA TRP A 236 2.53 17.80 17.50
C TRP A 236 1.40 18.30 18.39
N GLY A 237 1.04 17.59 19.47
CA GLY A 237 -0.01 17.99 20.41
C GLY A 237 -1.44 17.88 19.89
N VAL A 238 -1.64 17.35 18.68
CA VAL A 238 -2.96 17.30 18.01
C VAL A 238 -3.63 15.92 18.12
N LYS A 239 -4.94 15.91 18.33
CA LYS A 239 -5.79 14.71 18.47
C LYS A 239 -6.95 14.74 17.45
N PRO A 240 -7.65 13.62 17.22
CA PRO A 240 -8.83 13.59 16.35
C PRO A 240 -9.85 14.66 16.75
N GLY A 241 -10.29 15.45 15.76
CA GLY A 241 -11.21 16.59 15.94
C GLY A 241 -10.54 17.96 16.08
N ASP A 242 -9.22 18.02 16.29
CA ASP A 242 -8.48 19.30 16.27
C ASP A 242 -8.27 19.81 14.83
N GLU A 243 -8.16 21.13 14.66
CA GLU A 243 -7.86 21.74 13.36
C GLU A 243 -6.50 21.26 12.81
N GLY A 244 -6.48 20.84 11.54
CA GLY A 244 -5.26 20.36 10.89
C GLY A 244 -4.80 18.94 11.29
N PHE A 245 -5.52 18.26 12.20
CA PHE A 245 -5.16 16.92 12.67
C PHE A 245 -4.91 15.92 11.54
N ASP A 246 -5.85 15.77 10.60
CA ASP A 246 -5.74 14.77 9.52
C ASP A 246 -4.56 15.05 8.59
N LEU A 247 -4.25 16.33 8.36
CA LEU A 247 -3.09 16.73 7.56
C LEU A 247 -1.79 16.34 8.26
N ILE A 248 -1.65 16.65 9.55
CA ILE A 248 -0.47 16.30 10.36
C ILE A 248 -0.34 14.77 10.47
N ARG A 249 -1.43 14.06 10.78
CA ARG A 249 -1.45 12.59 10.87
C ARG A 249 -1.01 11.94 9.55
N LYS A 250 -1.61 12.34 8.43
CA LYS A 250 -1.39 11.73 7.10
C LYS A 250 -0.05 12.12 6.48
N LYS A 251 0.35 13.40 6.56
CA LYS A 251 1.55 13.93 5.89
C LYS A 251 2.79 13.97 6.80
N ARG A 252 2.68 13.90 8.14
CA ARG A 252 3.84 13.94 9.06
C ARG A 252 3.96 12.71 9.98
N ALA A 253 2.97 12.44 10.84
CA ALA A 253 3.07 11.38 11.85
C ALA A 253 3.22 9.98 11.24
N LYS A 254 2.40 9.62 10.24
CA LYS A 254 2.53 8.34 9.54
C LYS A 254 3.89 8.17 8.83
N PRO A 255 4.39 9.14 8.04
CA PRO A 255 5.74 9.09 7.49
C PRO A 255 6.88 9.01 8.52
N LEU A 256 6.75 9.66 9.69
CA LEU A 256 7.73 9.58 10.77
C LEU A 256 7.84 8.15 11.31
N ASN A 257 6.71 7.52 11.67
CA ASN A 257 6.65 6.16 12.22
C ASN A 257 7.27 5.14 11.27
N LEU A 258 6.79 5.12 10.03
CA LEU A 258 7.29 4.22 9.00
C LEU A 258 8.77 4.49 8.70
N GLY A 259 9.19 5.76 8.73
CA GLY A 259 10.59 6.12 8.55
C GLY A 259 11.51 5.59 9.66
N LEU A 260 11.04 5.58 10.91
CA LEU A 260 11.80 5.06 12.05
C LEU A 260 11.89 3.53 12.02
N ILE A 261 10.76 2.85 11.79
CA ILE A 261 10.70 1.37 11.74
C ILE A 261 11.50 0.81 10.56
N TYR A 262 11.41 1.46 9.39
CA TYR A 262 12.18 1.07 8.20
C TYR A 262 13.62 1.61 8.18
N GLY A 263 14.07 2.31 9.23
CA GLY A 263 15.44 2.80 9.36
C GLY A 263 15.87 3.81 8.28
N ILE A 264 14.95 4.63 7.76
CA ILE A 264 15.30 5.56 6.66
C ILE A 264 16.16 6.73 7.15
N GLY A 265 17.10 7.16 6.32
CA GLY A 265 17.96 8.31 6.62
C GLY A 265 17.18 9.63 6.70
N ILE A 266 17.69 10.57 7.52
CA ILE A 266 17.00 11.82 7.88
C ILE A 266 16.56 12.68 6.68
N ARG A 267 17.34 12.69 5.59
CA ARG A 267 16.98 13.39 4.34
C ARG A 267 15.70 12.83 3.70
N LYS A 268 15.54 11.50 3.68
CA LYS A 268 14.36 10.83 3.13
C LYS A 268 13.16 11.00 4.07
N MET A 269 13.39 10.98 5.39
CA MET A 269 12.38 11.27 6.40
C MET A 269 11.81 12.69 6.25
N ALA A 270 12.67 13.70 6.18
CA ALA A 270 12.30 15.10 5.92
C ALA A 270 11.44 15.25 4.65
N LYS A 271 11.92 14.68 3.53
CA LYS A 271 11.21 14.70 2.25
C LYS A 271 9.84 14.02 2.34
N ASN A 272 9.75 12.84 2.97
CA ASN A 272 8.48 12.12 3.13
C ASN A 272 7.47 12.89 4.00
N MET A 273 7.93 13.75 4.90
CA MET A 273 7.09 14.60 5.76
C MET A 273 6.77 15.98 5.16
N GLY A 274 7.40 16.35 4.04
CA GLY A 274 7.34 17.71 3.50
C GLY A 274 7.97 18.76 4.44
N SER A 275 9.02 18.39 5.18
CA SER A 275 9.72 19.27 6.12
C SER A 275 11.17 19.53 5.70
N SER A 276 11.80 20.53 6.32
CA SER A 276 13.26 20.68 6.30
C SER A 276 13.96 19.51 7.02
N MET A 277 15.27 19.37 6.78
CA MET A 277 16.08 18.36 7.48
C MET A 277 16.23 18.65 8.98
N ASP A 278 16.13 19.91 9.40
CA ASP A 278 16.29 20.29 10.81
C ASP A 278 14.98 20.07 11.58
N GLU A 279 13.83 20.43 10.99
CA GLU A 279 12.51 19.99 11.51
C GLU A 279 12.43 18.47 11.64
N ALA A 280 12.93 17.71 10.66
CA ALA A 280 12.90 16.26 10.73
C ALA A 280 13.78 15.69 11.86
N LYS A 281 14.90 16.34 12.20
CA LYS A 281 15.72 15.96 13.37
C LYS A 281 14.96 16.25 14.66
N GLU A 282 14.33 17.42 14.73
CA GLU A 282 13.54 17.86 15.88
C GLU A 282 12.35 16.93 16.14
N TYR A 283 11.53 16.63 15.13
CA TYR A 283 10.41 15.69 15.26
C TYR A 283 10.87 14.28 15.67
N LYS A 284 12.04 13.84 15.18
CA LYS A 284 12.65 12.57 15.58
C LYS A 284 13.14 12.58 17.03
N ALA A 285 13.71 13.70 17.51
CA ALA A 285 14.12 13.85 18.89
C ALA A 285 12.92 13.86 19.83
N GLN A 286 11.87 14.65 19.51
CA GLN A 286 10.61 14.69 20.24
C GLN A 286 9.93 13.32 20.30
N TYR A 287 9.92 12.56 19.18
CA TYR A 287 9.41 11.19 19.17
C TYR A 287 10.14 10.30 20.19
N PHE A 288 11.47 10.34 20.25
CA PHE A 288 12.25 9.53 21.19
C PHE A 288 12.14 9.99 22.64
N GLU A 289 11.97 11.29 22.88
CA GLU A 289 11.70 11.85 24.22
C GLU A 289 10.35 11.36 24.77
N ARG A 290 9.31 11.32 23.91
CA ARG A 290 7.92 11.04 24.32
C ARG A 290 7.57 9.56 24.31
N ILE A 291 8.16 8.80 23.39
CA ILE A 291 7.91 7.36 23.22
C ILE A 291 9.07 6.57 23.83
N GLU A 292 9.03 6.51 25.16
CA GLU A 292 9.96 5.74 26.00
C GLU A 292 10.16 4.32 25.46
N GLY A 293 11.41 3.87 25.39
CA GLY A 293 11.82 2.55 24.91
C GLY A 293 12.14 2.51 23.42
N ALA A 294 11.69 3.47 22.60
CA ALA A 294 11.87 3.44 21.16
C ALA A 294 13.34 3.64 20.73
N GLU A 295 14.01 4.66 21.26
CA GLU A 295 15.43 4.89 20.95
C GLU A 295 16.31 3.75 21.50
N GLN A 296 16.00 3.30 22.73
CA GLN A 296 16.70 2.21 23.38
C GLN A 296 16.57 0.91 22.57
N PHE A 297 15.42 0.66 21.92
CA PHE A 297 15.28 -0.50 21.02
C PHE A 297 16.24 -0.42 19.83
N LEU A 298 16.36 0.75 19.19
CA LEU A 298 17.30 0.95 18.07
C LEU A 298 18.75 0.66 18.48
N TYR A 299 19.18 1.11 19.66
CA TYR A 299 20.51 0.77 20.19
C TYR A 299 20.64 -0.73 20.50
N ARG A 300 19.64 -1.34 21.17
CA ARG A 300 19.62 -2.79 21.46
C ARG A 300 19.79 -3.65 20.20
N VAL A 301 19.28 -3.23 19.05
CA VAL A 301 19.47 -3.96 17.77
C VAL A 301 20.96 -4.01 17.39
N LYS A 302 21.69 -2.90 17.52
CA LYS A 302 23.15 -2.87 17.28
C LYS A 302 23.89 -3.74 18.29
N ASP A 303 23.56 -3.60 19.58
CA ASP A 303 24.21 -4.37 20.66
C ASP A 303 24.02 -5.88 20.49
N MET A 304 22.83 -6.32 20.04
CA MET A 304 22.55 -7.74 19.73
C MET A 304 23.41 -8.27 18.58
N LEU A 305 23.66 -7.46 17.54
CA LEU A 305 24.54 -7.83 16.43
C LEU A 305 26.00 -7.91 16.88
N GLU A 306 26.49 -6.92 17.63
CA GLU A 306 27.86 -6.90 18.14
C GLU A 306 28.13 -8.07 19.11
N ALA A 307 27.16 -8.42 19.97
CA ALA A 307 27.31 -9.48 20.95
C ALA A 307 27.11 -10.91 20.41
N ARG A 308 26.35 -11.10 19.31
CA ARG A 308 25.92 -12.45 18.84
C ARG A 308 26.21 -12.74 17.37
N GLY A 309 26.50 -11.72 16.56
CA GLY A 309 26.64 -11.84 15.10
C GLY A 309 25.32 -12.03 14.33
N TYR A 310 24.16 -11.99 15.01
CA TYR A 310 22.84 -12.11 14.38
C TYR A 310 21.72 -11.51 15.23
N LEU A 311 20.65 -11.06 14.57
CA LEU A 311 19.38 -10.71 15.21
C LEU A 311 18.45 -11.92 15.24
N LYS A 312 17.57 -11.98 16.24
CA LYS A 312 16.55 -13.04 16.37
C LYS A 312 15.18 -12.41 16.61
N ASN A 313 14.19 -12.70 15.75
CA ASN A 313 12.83 -12.18 15.93
C ASN A 313 12.07 -12.92 17.06
N MET A 314 10.82 -12.51 17.33
CA MET A 314 9.99 -13.12 18.38
C MET A 314 9.71 -14.61 18.13
N TYR A 315 9.64 -15.03 16.86
CA TYR A 315 9.46 -16.44 16.43
C TYR A 315 10.75 -17.26 16.33
N GLY A 316 11.92 -16.66 16.61
CA GLY A 316 13.20 -17.36 16.59
C GLY A 316 13.98 -17.33 15.25
N ARG A 317 13.40 -16.76 14.18
CA ARG A 317 14.08 -16.53 12.89
C ARG A 317 15.32 -15.66 13.09
N ARG A 318 16.44 -16.07 12.47
CA ARG A 318 17.74 -15.39 12.58
C ARG A 318 18.06 -14.56 11.35
N TYR A 319 18.64 -13.39 11.56
CA TYR A 319 19.15 -12.50 10.51
C TYR A 319 20.64 -12.23 10.72
N TYR A 320 21.42 -12.54 9.70
CA TYR A 320 22.84 -12.23 9.64
C TYR A 320 23.00 -10.97 8.80
N ILE A 321 23.25 -9.83 9.46
CA ILE A 321 23.53 -8.54 8.82
C ILE A 321 24.77 -7.92 9.45
N GLU A 322 25.46 -7.08 8.69
CA GLU A 322 26.64 -6.35 9.16
C GLU A 322 26.24 -5.28 10.19
N VAL A 323 27.12 -5.01 11.17
CA VAL A 323 26.83 -4.11 12.30
C VAL A 323 26.60 -2.66 11.87
N ASP A 324 27.29 -2.20 10.82
CA ASP A 324 27.07 -0.88 10.21
C ASP A 324 25.65 -0.72 9.62
N LYS A 325 25.02 -1.85 9.28
CA LYS A 325 23.65 -1.94 8.77
C LYS A 325 22.60 -2.21 9.85
N ALA A 326 22.94 -2.13 11.14
CA ALA A 326 22.01 -2.37 12.26
C ALA A 326 20.68 -1.58 12.14
N TYR A 327 20.68 -0.42 11.49
CA TYR A 327 19.47 0.38 11.22
C TYR A 327 18.39 -0.36 10.40
N ILE A 328 18.75 -1.30 9.51
CA ILE A 328 17.76 -2.16 8.81
C ILE A 328 17.27 -3.33 9.68
N GLY A 329 17.98 -3.61 10.77
CA GLY A 329 17.68 -4.70 11.69
C GLY A 329 16.37 -4.54 12.44
N VAL A 330 15.95 -3.29 12.72
CA VAL A 330 14.64 -2.95 13.28
C VAL A 330 13.53 -3.50 12.38
N ASN A 331 13.57 -3.16 11.09
CA ASN A 331 12.64 -3.64 10.08
C ASN A 331 12.60 -5.18 9.98
N TYR A 332 13.76 -5.84 10.06
CA TYR A 332 13.84 -7.31 9.97
C TYR A 332 13.24 -8.01 11.21
N LEU A 333 13.44 -7.45 12.40
CA LEU A 333 12.82 -7.96 13.63
C LEU A 333 11.30 -7.81 13.59
N ASP A 334 10.82 -6.62 13.22
CA ASP A 334 9.41 -6.26 13.22
C ASP A 334 8.62 -6.98 12.11
N GLN A 335 8.95 -6.71 10.84
CA GLN A 335 8.30 -7.38 9.70
C GLN A 335 8.49 -8.89 9.71
N GLY A 336 9.61 -9.36 10.27
CA GLY A 336 9.86 -10.78 10.48
C GLY A 336 8.89 -11.42 11.44
N SER A 337 8.69 -10.81 12.61
CA SER A 337 7.73 -11.31 13.60
C SER A 337 6.30 -11.26 13.05
N CYS A 338 5.96 -10.19 12.33
CA CYS A 338 4.69 -10.07 11.62
C CYS A 338 4.50 -11.20 10.58
N ALA A 339 5.52 -11.51 9.78
CA ALA A 339 5.44 -12.53 8.72
C ALA A 339 5.37 -13.96 9.27
N ASP A 340 6.11 -14.27 10.33
CA ASP A 340 6.07 -15.58 10.98
C ASP A 340 4.73 -15.79 11.73
N PHE A 341 4.24 -14.75 12.42
CA PHE A 341 2.90 -14.73 12.99
C PHE A 341 1.83 -14.94 11.92
N MET A 342 1.86 -14.19 10.82
CA MET A 342 0.88 -14.32 9.73
C MET A 342 0.80 -15.75 9.19
N LYS A 343 1.95 -16.41 8.98
CA LYS A 343 2.03 -17.81 8.53
C LYS A 343 1.44 -18.80 9.53
N GLU A 344 1.67 -18.58 10.83
CA GLU A 344 1.04 -19.39 11.87
C GLU A 344 -0.48 -19.20 11.89
N ARG A 345 -0.97 -17.95 11.81
CA ARG A 345 -2.41 -17.65 11.78
C ARG A 345 -3.09 -18.25 10.54
N MET A 346 -2.48 -18.14 9.36
CA MET A 346 -2.92 -18.82 8.13
C MET A 346 -3.10 -20.32 8.35
N TRP A 347 -2.09 -20.97 8.92
CA TRP A 347 -2.11 -22.42 9.17
C TRP A 347 -3.18 -22.83 10.18
N LEU A 348 -3.32 -22.09 11.28
CA LEU A 348 -4.33 -22.37 12.31
C LEU A 348 -5.76 -22.20 11.78
N VAL A 349 -6.04 -21.11 11.05
CA VAL A 349 -7.35 -20.86 10.45
C VAL A 349 -7.69 -21.96 9.44
N ASP A 350 -6.83 -22.23 8.46
CA ASP A 350 -7.04 -23.28 7.46
C ASP A 350 -7.23 -24.68 8.09
N THR A 351 -6.47 -24.99 9.16
CA THR A 351 -6.59 -26.25 9.91
C THR A 351 -7.95 -26.36 10.60
N GLU A 352 -8.43 -25.31 11.27
CA GLU A 352 -9.72 -25.35 11.97
C GLU A 352 -10.91 -25.41 11.01
N LEU A 353 -10.86 -24.67 9.89
CA LEU A 353 -11.88 -24.75 8.83
C LEU A 353 -12.01 -26.17 8.27
N LYS A 354 -10.87 -26.81 7.95
CA LYS A 354 -10.83 -28.21 7.47
C LYS A 354 -11.32 -29.21 8.52
N LYS A 355 -10.95 -29.01 9.79
CA LYS A 355 -11.38 -29.84 10.93
C LYS A 355 -12.90 -29.77 11.15
N GLN A 356 -13.50 -28.58 11.02
CA GLN A 356 -14.96 -28.40 11.08
C GLN A 356 -15.69 -28.76 9.78
N LYS A 357 -14.95 -29.10 8.71
CA LYS A 357 -15.47 -29.43 7.37
C LYS A 357 -16.31 -28.31 6.77
N LEU A 358 -15.88 -27.07 6.99
CA LEU A 358 -16.51 -25.88 6.40
C LEU A 358 -16.14 -25.75 4.92
N ASP A 359 -17.08 -25.22 4.15
CA ASP A 359 -16.98 -24.97 2.72
C ASP A 359 -16.34 -23.58 2.51
N ALA A 360 -15.09 -23.49 2.96
CA ALA A 360 -14.32 -22.27 3.07
C ALA A 360 -12.84 -22.53 2.77
N TYR A 361 -12.23 -21.65 1.98
CA TYR A 361 -10.91 -21.83 1.40
C TYR A 361 -10.08 -20.56 1.56
N LEU A 362 -8.91 -20.65 2.18
CA LEU A 362 -7.95 -19.55 2.19
C LEU A 362 -7.38 -19.37 0.77
N VAL A 363 -7.81 -18.31 0.07
CA VAL A 363 -7.47 -18.08 -1.34
C VAL A 363 -6.27 -17.14 -1.53
N LEU A 364 -6.13 -16.11 -0.68
CA LEU A 364 -5.04 -15.13 -0.76
C LEU A 364 -4.50 -14.76 0.63
N GLN A 365 -3.22 -14.41 0.67
CA GLN A 365 -2.62 -13.62 1.74
C GLN A 365 -1.88 -12.43 1.13
N VAL A 366 -2.32 -11.22 1.45
CA VAL A 366 -1.81 -9.95 0.91
C VAL A 366 -1.34 -9.09 2.07
N HIS A 367 -0.03 -9.12 2.35
CA HIS A 367 0.58 -8.45 3.51
C HIS A 367 -0.03 -8.91 4.85
N ASP A 368 -0.84 -8.07 5.49
CA ASP A 368 -1.59 -8.27 6.73
C ASP A 368 -3.02 -8.84 6.50
N GLU A 369 -3.49 -8.84 5.25
CA GLU A 369 -4.84 -9.29 4.86
C GLU A 369 -4.84 -10.80 4.53
N LEU A 370 -5.80 -11.55 5.09
CA LEU A 370 -6.25 -12.83 4.55
C LEU A 370 -7.53 -12.65 3.75
N VAL A 371 -7.64 -13.38 2.64
CA VAL A 371 -8.89 -13.51 1.88
C VAL A 371 -9.30 -14.97 1.88
N ILE A 372 -10.47 -15.24 2.46
CA ILE A 372 -11.07 -16.56 2.51
C ILE A 372 -12.30 -16.54 1.60
N GLU A 373 -12.38 -17.44 0.62
CA GLU A 373 -13.61 -17.67 -0.13
C GLU A 373 -14.48 -18.66 0.64
N VAL A 374 -15.69 -18.25 0.98
CA VAL A 374 -16.59 -18.97 1.91
C VAL A 374 -18.00 -19.05 1.33
N LYS A 375 -18.66 -20.20 1.51
CA LYS A 375 -20.05 -20.38 1.10
C LYS A 375 -20.99 -19.44 1.87
N LYS A 376 -21.97 -18.84 1.17
CA LYS A 376 -22.84 -17.78 1.70
C LYS A 376 -23.52 -18.07 3.05
N ASP A 377 -23.87 -19.33 3.31
CA ASP A 377 -24.52 -19.77 4.55
C ASP A 377 -23.56 -20.00 5.74
N GLN A 378 -22.25 -19.85 5.53
CA GLN A 378 -21.21 -20.11 6.53
C GLN A 378 -20.34 -18.89 6.89
N VAL A 379 -20.59 -17.72 6.27
CA VAL A 379 -19.81 -16.48 6.44
C VAL A 379 -19.60 -16.12 7.92
N GLU A 380 -20.66 -16.05 8.71
CA GLU A 380 -20.60 -15.68 10.13
C GLU A 380 -19.81 -16.69 10.99
N GLN A 381 -19.96 -17.99 10.72
CA GLN A 381 -19.22 -19.04 11.42
C GLN A 381 -17.73 -18.95 11.12
N VAL A 382 -17.36 -18.75 9.84
CA VAL A 382 -15.97 -18.60 9.40
C VAL A 382 -15.36 -17.31 9.95
N ALA A 383 -16.12 -16.21 9.97
CA ALA A 383 -15.69 -14.94 10.58
C ALA A 383 -15.41 -15.08 12.08
N SER A 384 -16.30 -15.73 12.83
CA SER A 384 -16.12 -15.97 14.27
C SER A 384 -14.91 -16.85 14.58
N ILE A 385 -14.72 -17.96 13.83
CA ILE A 385 -13.55 -18.84 13.95
C ILE A 385 -12.26 -18.08 13.64
N ALA A 386 -12.24 -17.35 12.52
CA ALA A 386 -11.06 -16.63 12.10
C ALA A 386 -10.72 -15.48 13.07
N ARG A 387 -11.70 -14.71 13.58
CA ARG A 387 -11.47 -13.72 14.65
C ARG A 387 -10.84 -14.36 15.87
N SER A 388 -11.42 -15.46 16.37
CA SER A 388 -10.94 -16.16 17.57
C SER A 388 -9.48 -16.60 17.47
N ILE A 389 -9.06 -17.09 16.30
CA ILE A 389 -7.68 -17.53 16.03
C ILE A 389 -6.76 -16.34 15.76
N MET A 390 -7.22 -15.35 15.00
CA MET A 390 -6.39 -14.23 14.56
C MET A 390 -6.15 -13.20 15.67
N GLU A 391 -7.09 -13.04 16.61
CA GLU A 391 -6.96 -12.16 17.78
C GLU A 391 -6.40 -12.86 19.03
N GLU A 392 -5.86 -14.08 18.90
CA GLU A 392 -5.18 -14.76 20.00
C GLU A 392 -3.96 -13.95 20.49
N LYS A 393 -3.81 -13.84 21.81
CA LYS A 393 -2.72 -13.09 22.45
C LYS A 393 -1.39 -13.84 22.38
N VAL A 394 -0.72 -13.76 21.23
CA VAL A 394 0.67 -14.26 21.07
C VAL A 394 1.71 -13.22 21.52
N PHE A 395 1.47 -11.95 21.21
CA PHE A 395 2.34 -10.83 21.62
C PHE A 395 1.96 -10.30 23.01
N ALA A 396 2.65 -9.25 23.49
CA ALA A 396 2.34 -8.62 24.78
C ALA A 396 0.89 -8.09 24.86
N VAL A 397 0.24 -7.89 23.70
CA VAL A 397 -1.14 -7.43 23.50
C VAL A 397 -1.74 -8.20 22.28
N PRO A 398 -3.04 -8.60 22.28
CA PRO A 398 -3.66 -9.33 21.16
C PRO A 398 -3.97 -8.48 19.92
N LEU A 399 -3.39 -8.81 18.75
CA LEU A 399 -3.65 -8.04 17.53
C LEU A 399 -5.12 -8.12 17.09
N ARG A 400 -5.78 -6.99 16.83
CA ARG A 400 -7.19 -6.95 16.39
C ARG A 400 -7.33 -7.00 14.87
N VAL A 401 -8.43 -7.59 14.40
CA VAL A 401 -8.77 -7.66 12.96
C VAL A 401 -10.05 -6.92 12.60
N THR A 402 -10.05 -6.27 11.44
CA THR A 402 -11.27 -5.88 10.73
C THR A 402 -11.70 -7.04 9.84
N ILE A 403 -12.98 -7.41 9.87
CA ILE A 403 -13.54 -8.48 9.04
C ILE A 403 -14.60 -7.89 8.14
N GLU A 404 -14.49 -8.13 6.83
CA GLU A 404 -15.39 -7.59 5.82
C GLU A 404 -15.88 -8.66 4.85
N ARG A 405 -17.20 -8.79 4.77
CA ARG A 405 -17.93 -9.66 3.86
C ARG A 405 -18.02 -8.99 2.49
N CYS A 406 -17.37 -9.58 1.51
CA CYS A 406 -17.19 -9.04 0.18
C CYS A 406 -17.98 -9.90 -0.82
N ALA A 407 -19.26 -9.57 -0.99
CA ALA A 407 -20.23 -10.44 -1.67
C ALA A 407 -20.19 -10.37 -3.20
N GLU A 408 -19.76 -9.24 -3.77
CA GLU A 408 -19.72 -9.01 -5.23
C GLU A 408 -18.32 -9.21 -5.82
N SER A 409 -17.28 -8.72 -5.13
CA SER A 409 -15.90 -8.73 -5.61
C SER A 409 -14.91 -8.56 -4.45
N TRP A 410 -13.63 -8.78 -4.68
CA TRP A 410 -12.58 -8.53 -3.67
C TRP A 410 -12.38 -7.03 -3.34
N LEU A 411 -13.02 -6.09 -4.06
CA LEU A 411 -12.93 -4.66 -3.76
C LEU A 411 -13.85 -4.21 -2.62
N THR A 412 -15.14 -4.56 -2.69
CA THR A 412 -16.20 -3.98 -1.88
C THR A 412 -16.62 -4.94 -0.79
N GLY A 413 -16.66 -4.46 0.46
CA GLY A 413 -16.96 -5.27 1.63
C GLY A 413 -17.79 -4.53 2.67
N GLU A 414 -18.69 -5.26 3.32
CA GLU A 414 -19.49 -4.82 4.47
C GLU A 414 -18.88 -5.38 5.76
N LYS A 415 -18.82 -4.56 6.82
CA LYS A 415 -18.22 -5.01 8.10
C LYS A 415 -19.05 -6.10 8.76
N VAL A 416 -18.39 -7.20 9.13
CA VAL A 416 -19.00 -8.32 9.86
C VAL A 416 -18.79 -8.12 11.36
N VAL A 417 -19.90 -7.99 12.09
CA VAL A 417 -19.91 -7.90 13.56
C VAL A 417 -20.06 -9.32 14.15
N ALA A 418 -19.06 -10.16 13.88
CA ALA A 418 -18.90 -11.52 14.42
C ALA A 418 -18.03 -11.53 15.68
#